data_AF-A0A9E0YGQ4-F1
#
_entry.id   AF-A0A9E0YGQ4-F1
#
_cell.length_a   1.000
_cell.length_b   1.000
_cell.length_c   1.000
_cell.angle_alpha   90.00
_cell.angle_beta   90.00
_cell.angle_gamma   90.00
#
_symmetry.space_group_name_H-M   'P 1'
#
loop_
_entity.id
_entity.type
_entity.pdbx_description
1 polymer ?
#
loop_
_entity_poly.entity_id
_entity_poly.type
_entity_poly.pdbx_seq_one_letter_code
_entity_poly.pdbx_strand_id
1 'polypeptide(L)'
;MWKPKEIIIHEKIQDDPVARGIAEKCPEVPRQYVRSARVSDVKAASKVLAAAGSGMMDRIRAGKQVLFISPASGNTVDRFHLPDTRVICPDFDRLKLASNGCFYQCDGCYLKLT
;
A
#
# COMPACT_ATOMS: atom_id res chain seq x y z
N MET A 1 7.46 -5.48 15.97
CA MET A 1 6.55 -4.47 15.41
C MET A 1 7.12 -4.03 14.06
N TRP A 2 6.32 -3.99 12.98
CA TRP A 2 6.82 -3.52 11.67
C TRP A 2 6.94 -1.99 11.65
N LYS A 3 7.97 -1.49 10.96
CA LYS A 3 8.22 -0.07 10.76
C LYS A 3 8.72 0.15 9.33
N PRO A 4 8.14 1.09 8.57
CA PRO A 4 8.59 1.39 7.21
C PRO A 4 9.98 2.01 7.22
N LYS A 5 10.73 1.83 6.13
CA LYS A 5 11.96 2.57 5.84
C LYS A 5 11.70 3.89 5.12
N GLU A 6 10.51 4.06 4.56
CA GLU A 6 10.08 5.26 3.87
C GLU A 6 8.56 5.39 3.95
N ILE A 7 8.08 6.61 4.19
CA ILE A 7 6.65 6.94 4.15
C ILE A 7 6.44 7.91 2.98
N ILE A 8 5.49 7.59 2.11
CA ILE A 8 5.06 8.44 1.01
C ILE A 8 3.62 8.85 1.30
N ILE A 9 3.33 10.15 1.26
CA ILE A 9 2.02 10.70 1.60
C ILE A 9 1.49 11.47 0.41
N HIS A 10 0.24 11.24 0.04
CA HIS A 10 -0.41 12.08 -0.96
C HIS A 10 -0.69 13.48 -0.38
N GLU A 11 -0.28 14.55 -1.07
CA GLU A 11 -0.40 15.94 -0.60
C GLU A 11 -1.82 16.31 -0.13
N LYS A 12 -2.88 15.76 -0.76
CA LYS A 12 -4.28 16.02 -0.41
C LYS A 12 -4.65 15.65 1.04
N ILE A 13 -3.90 14.75 1.67
CA ILE A 13 -4.14 14.29 3.05
C ILE A 13 -2.93 14.54 3.96
N GLN A 14 -2.00 15.41 3.57
CA GLN A 14 -0.81 15.68 4.39
C GLN A 14 -1.17 16.23 5.79
N ASP A 15 -2.28 16.98 5.87
CA ASP A 15 -2.77 17.61 7.09
C ASP A 15 -3.87 16.78 7.78
N ASP A 16 -4.23 15.62 7.21
CA ASP A 16 -5.19 14.71 7.81
C ASP A 16 -4.63 14.17 9.15
N PRO A 17 -5.43 14.21 10.24
CA PRO A 17 -4.95 13.84 11.58
C PRO A 17 -4.54 12.37 11.67
N VAL A 18 -5.14 11.48 10.87
CA VAL A 18 -4.75 10.06 10.82
C VAL A 18 -3.44 9.90 10.08
N ALA A 19 -3.28 10.54 8.91
CA ALA A 19 -2.03 10.50 8.15
C ALA A 19 -0.86 11.06 8.96
N ARG A 20 -1.07 12.20 9.62
CA ARG A 20 -0.11 12.80 10.56
C ARG A 20 0.20 11.88 11.72
N GLY A 21 -0.83 11.36 12.40
CA GLY A 21 -0.65 10.47 13.56
C GLY A 21 0.12 9.19 13.20
N ILE A 22 -0.05 8.65 11.99
CA ILE A 22 0.76 7.53 11.50
C ILE A 22 2.21 7.94 11.28
N ALA A 23 2.46 9.09 10.64
CA ALA A 23 3.81 9.59 10.39
C ALA A 23 4.54 9.99 11.69
N GLU A 24 3.83 10.52 12.67
CA GLU A 24 4.33 10.92 13.99
C GLU A 24 4.73 9.72 14.86
N LYS A 25 4.14 8.54 14.64
CA LYS A 25 4.60 7.27 15.26
C LYS A 25 5.96 6.78 14.75
N CYS A 26 6.47 7.37 13.67
CA CYS A 26 7.71 7.01 13.02
C CYS A 26 8.51 8.29 12.65
N PRO A 27 8.90 9.12 13.63
CA PRO A 27 9.47 10.44 13.40
C PRO A 27 10.81 10.42 12.63
N GLU A 28 11.55 9.33 12.73
CA GLU A 28 12.85 9.13 12.09
C GLU A 28 12.75 8.55 10.67
N VAL A 29 11.56 8.14 10.23
CA VAL A 29 11.36 7.58 8.89
C VAL A 29 11.23 8.72 7.88
N PRO A 30 12.04 8.73 6.80
CA PRO A 30 11.95 9.74 5.74
C PRO A 30 10.55 9.81 5.14
N ARG A 31 10.09 11.05 4.90
CA ARG A 31 8.79 11.35 4.32
C ARG A 31 8.96 11.93 2.93
N GLN A 32 8.16 11.46 1.99
CA GLN A 32 8.01 12.03 0.65
C GLN A 32 6.55 12.40 0.43
N TYR A 33 6.32 13.43 -0.38
CA TYR A 33 4.97 13.86 -0.75
C TYR A 33 4.76 13.72 -2.25
N VAL A 34 3.58 13.26 -2.64
CA VAL A 34 3.19 13.10 -4.05
C VAL A 34 1.82 13.71 -4.32
N ARG A 35 1.63 14.25 -5.52
CA ARG A 35 0.35 14.83 -5.97
C ARG A 35 -0.59 13.82 -6.62
N SER A 36 -0.11 12.61 -6.85
CA SER A 36 -0.78 11.58 -7.64
C SER A 36 -0.58 10.21 -6.98
N ALA A 37 -1.66 9.43 -6.94
CA ALA A 37 -1.64 8.04 -6.48
C ALA A 37 -1.31 7.05 -7.61
N ARG A 38 -0.87 7.51 -8.78
CA ARG A 38 -0.44 6.62 -9.86
C ARG A 38 0.81 5.85 -9.44
N VAL A 39 0.86 4.57 -9.78
CA VAL A 39 1.98 3.67 -9.42
C VAL A 39 3.32 4.20 -9.92
N SER A 40 3.37 4.81 -11.10
CA SER A 40 4.59 5.43 -11.66
C SER A 40 5.15 6.52 -10.75
N ASP A 41 4.27 7.37 -10.23
CA ASP A 41 4.65 8.58 -9.50
C ASP A 41 5.10 8.22 -8.08
N VAL A 42 4.40 7.26 -7.46
CA VAL A 42 4.79 6.69 -6.16
C VAL A 42 6.15 5.97 -6.27
N LYS A 43 6.37 5.19 -7.34
CA LYS A 43 7.66 4.53 -7.58
C LYS A 43 8.79 5.54 -7.80
N ALA A 44 8.54 6.59 -8.57
CA ALA A 44 9.53 7.63 -8.85
C ALA A 44 9.91 8.43 -7.59
N ALA A 45 8.97 8.64 -6.67
CA ALA A 45 9.23 9.33 -5.41
C ALA A 45 10.00 8.46 -4.39
N SER A 46 9.96 7.14 -4.52
CA SER A 46 10.52 6.23 -3.52
C SER A 46 12.04 6.05 -3.67
N LYS A 47 12.80 6.50 -2.66
CA LYS A 47 14.25 6.27 -2.58
C LYS A 47 14.55 4.80 -2.28
N VAL A 48 13.69 4.13 -1.50
CA VAL A 48 13.85 2.71 -1.18
C VAL A 48 13.68 1.83 -2.42
N LEU A 49 12.70 2.13 -3.27
CA LEU A 49 12.51 1.41 -4.53
C LEU A 49 13.57 1.76 -5.57
N ALA A 50 14.03 3.01 -5.62
CA ALA A 50 15.10 3.43 -6.52
C ALA A 50 16.44 2.74 -6.18
N ALA A 51 16.70 2.49 -4.90
CA ALA A 51 17.89 1.78 -4.42
C ALA A 51 17.75 0.24 -4.47
N ALA A 52 16.61 -0.29 -4.91
CA ALA A 52 16.40 -1.73 -4.99
C ALA A 52 17.25 -2.35 -6.12
N GLY A 53 17.69 -3.59 -5.92
CA GLY A 53 18.37 -4.37 -6.95
C GLY A 53 17.54 -4.53 -8.23
N SER A 54 18.19 -4.97 -9.30
CA SER A 54 17.52 -5.22 -10.59
C SER A 54 16.57 -6.43 -10.56
N GLY A 55 16.75 -7.33 -9.58
CA GLY A 55 15.94 -8.54 -9.42
C GLY A 55 14.50 -8.26 -8.99
N MET A 56 13.57 -9.08 -9.49
CA MET A 56 12.16 -9.01 -9.08
C MET A 56 12.00 -9.15 -7.56
N MET A 57 12.74 -10.08 -6.94
CA MET A 57 12.69 -10.31 -5.50
C MET A 57 13.19 -9.12 -4.69
N ASP A 58 14.22 -8.41 -5.16
CA ASP A 58 14.74 -7.23 -4.48
C ASP A 58 13.71 -6.10 -4.47
N ARG A 59 13.05 -5.88 -5.60
CA ARG A 59 11.97 -4.89 -5.73
C ARG A 59 10.77 -5.22 -4.85
N ILE A 60 10.38 -6.50 -4.77
CA ILE A 60 9.30 -6.95 -3.89
C ILE A 60 9.66 -6.69 -2.43
N ARG A 61 10.89 -7.07 -2.02
CA ARG A 61 11.36 -6.86 -0.64
C ARG A 61 11.46 -5.37 -0.28
N ALA A 62 11.92 -4.54 -1.21
CA ALA A 62 11.97 -3.08 -1.04
C ALA A 62 10.56 -2.47 -0.91
N GLY A 63 9.61 -2.89 -1.77
CA GLY A 63 8.23 -2.41 -1.69
C GLY A 63 7.54 -2.72 -0.36
N LYS A 64 7.86 -3.87 0.26
CA LYS A 64 7.36 -4.24 1.60
C LYS A 64 7.91 -3.37 2.74
N GLN A 65 8.85 -2.48 2.45
CA GLN A 65 9.43 -1.52 3.40
C GLN A 65 8.90 -0.10 3.22
N VAL A 66 8.03 0.15 2.24
CA VAL A 66 7.45 1.48 1.94
C VAL A 66 6.00 1.52 2.40
N LEU A 67 5.63 2.58 3.12
CA LEU A 67 4.25 2.89 3.45
C LEU A 67 3.76 4.02 2.54
N PHE A 68 2.70 3.79 1.76
CA PHE A 68 2.04 4.84 1.00
C PHE A 68 0.68 5.17 1.63
N ILE A 69 0.46 6.44 1.98
CA ILE A 69 -0.80 6.93 2.55
C ILE A 69 -1.44 7.85 1.52
N SER A 70 -2.70 7.56 1.16
CA SER A 70 -3.44 8.33 0.16
C SER A 70 -4.91 8.42 0.52
N PRO A 71 -5.66 9.40 -0.04
CA PRO A 71 -7.11 9.42 0.10
C PRO A 71 -7.70 8.11 -0.43
N ALA A 72 -8.81 7.67 0.15
CA ALA A 72 -9.59 6.60 -0.43
C ALA A 72 -9.99 6.96 -1.87
N SER A 73 -9.82 6.03 -2.80
CA SER A 73 -10.39 6.20 -4.14
C SER A 73 -11.91 6.06 -4.04
N GLY A 74 -12.65 6.73 -4.93
CA GLY A 74 -14.13 6.81 -4.91
C GLY A 74 -14.89 5.48 -5.00
N ASN A 75 -14.18 4.35 -5.09
CA ASN A 75 -14.73 2.98 -5.09
C ASN A 75 -14.20 2.20 -3.87
N THR A 76 -14.36 2.77 -2.66
CA THR A 76 -13.87 2.15 -1.41
C THR A 76 -14.67 0.92 -1.01
N VAL A 77 -15.86 0.73 -1.59
CA VAL A 77 -16.64 -0.50 -1.50
C VAL A 77 -16.77 -1.08 -2.91
N ASP A 78 -16.46 -2.35 -3.05
CA ASP A 78 -16.56 -3.09 -4.30
C ASP A 78 -17.36 -4.35 -4.06
N ARG A 79 -18.23 -4.72 -5.01
CA ARG A 79 -18.97 -5.96 -4.91
C ARG A 79 -18.08 -7.08 -5.42
N PHE A 80 -17.61 -7.93 -4.51
CA PHE A 80 -16.92 -9.15 -4.90
C PHE A 80 -17.97 -10.18 -5.32
N HIS A 81 -17.81 -10.73 -6.52
CA HIS A 81 -18.62 -11.83 -7.03
C HIS A 81 -17.70 -12.99 -7.42
N LEU A 82 -17.91 -14.16 -6.82
CA LEU A 82 -17.28 -15.41 -7.22
C LEU A 82 -18.33 -16.32 -7.86
N PRO A 83 -18.16 -16.74 -9.12
CA PRO A 83 -19.15 -17.58 -9.80
C PRO A 83 -19.21 -19.02 -9.26
N ASP A 84 -18.31 -19.40 -8.35
CA ASP A 84 -18.31 -20.73 -7.72
C ASP A 84 -19.35 -20.79 -6.59
N THR A 85 -20.45 -21.49 -6.86
CA THR A 85 -21.59 -21.66 -5.95
C THR A 85 -21.31 -22.55 -4.75
N ARG A 86 -20.13 -23.19 -4.67
CA ARG A 86 -19.72 -24.00 -3.50
C ARG A 86 -19.20 -23.14 -2.35
N VAL A 87 -18.94 -21.86 -2.58
CA VAL A 87 -18.44 -20.93 -1.56
C VAL A 87 -19.60 -20.36 -0.76
N ILE A 88 -19.42 -20.25 0.55
CA ILE A 88 -20.47 -19.84 1.52
C ILE A 88 -20.92 -18.38 1.30
N CYS A 89 -20.10 -17.56 0.66
CA CYS A 89 -20.41 -16.15 0.39
C CYS A 89 -19.86 -15.76 -1.00
N PRO A 90 -20.58 -16.11 -2.09
CA PRO A 90 -20.15 -15.81 -3.45
C PRO A 90 -20.30 -14.33 -3.77
N ASP A 91 -21.20 -13.63 -3.08
CA ASP A 91 -21.45 -12.19 -3.22
C ASP A 91 -21.23 -11.49 -1.87
N PHE A 92 -20.25 -10.60 -1.80
CA PHE A 92 -20.11 -9.70 -0.65
C PHE A 92 -19.54 -8.34 -1.02
N ASP A 93 -19.97 -7.32 -0.29
CA ASP A 93 -19.42 -5.98 -0.40
C ASP A 93 -18.09 -5.95 0.37
N ARG A 94 -16.99 -5.90 -0.36
CA ARG A 94 -15.67 -5.74 0.23
C ARG A 94 -15.36 -4.26 0.37
N LEU A 95 -15.03 -3.86 1.59
CA LEU A 95 -14.32 -2.62 1.83
C LEU A 95 -12.90 -2.76 1.25
N LYS A 96 -12.64 -2.07 0.13
CA LYS A 96 -11.28 -1.77 -0.36
C LYS A 96 -10.63 -0.76 0.58
N LEU A 97 -10.41 -1.15 1.84
CA LEU A 97 -9.51 -0.39 2.71
C LEU A 97 -8.13 -0.42 2.05
N ALA A 98 -7.54 0.76 1.88
CA ALA A 98 -6.38 1.07 1.05
C ALA A 98 -5.07 0.31 1.38
N SER A 99 -5.11 -0.71 2.22
CA SER A 99 -4.03 -1.66 2.46
C SER A 99 -3.94 -2.69 1.33
N ASN A 100 -3.67 -2.23 0.10
CA ASN A 100 -3.45 -3.07 -1.08
C ASN A 100 -2.13 -3.88 -1.01
N GLY A 101 -1.52 -3.98 0.17
CA GLY A 101 -0.19 -4.54 0.34
C GLY A 101 0.04 -4.99 1.77
N CYS A 102 1.02 -5.86 1.93
CA CYS A 102 1.38 -6.45 3.21
C CYS A 102 2.90 -6.58 3.31
N PHE A 103 3.44 -6.26 4.49
CA PHE A 103 4.88 -6.36 4.76
C PHE A 103 5.37 -7.80 4.99
N TYR A 104 4.47 -8.75 5.27
CA TYR A 104 4.80 -10.16 5.44
C TYR A 104 5.29 -10.81 4.13
N GLN A 105 6.12 -11.84 4.25
CA GLN A 105 6.74 -12.54 3.12
C GLN A 105 6.24 -13.99 3.01
N CYS A 106 4.93 -14.21 3.08
CA CYS A 106 4.38 -15.56 2.99
C CYS A 106 4.59 -16.14 1.58
N ASP A 107 5.04 -17.39 1.49
CA ASP A 107 5.26 -18.06 0.20
C ASP A 107 3.95 -18.25 -0.57
N GLY A 108 2.90 -18.74 0.10
CA GLY A 108 1.55 -18.90 -0.44
C GLY A 108 0.66 -17.65 -0.40
N CYS A 109 1.22 -16.44 -0.41
CA CYS A 109 0.42 -15.21 -0.32
C CYS A 109 -0.39 -14.99 -1.61
N TYR A 110 -1.73 -15.07 -1.52
CA TYR A 110 -2.61 -14.85 -2.67
C TYR A 110 -2.57 -13.40 -3.21
N LEU A 111 -2.19 -12.42 -2.39
CA LEU A 111 -1.99 -11.02 -2.81
C LEU A 111 -0.81 -10.84 -3.78
N LYS A 112 0.00 -11.88 -4.04
CA LYS A 112 0.98 -11.87 -5.13
C LYS A 112 0.32 -11.93 -6.52
N LEU A 113 -0.96 -12.32 -6.58
CA LEU A 113 -1.72 -12.53 -7.81
C LEU A 113 -2.66 -11.37 -8.15
N THR A 114 -2.69 -10.32 -7.31
CA THR A 114 -3.51 -9.10 -7.47
C THR A 114 -2.68 -7.95 -8.01
#